data_AF-A0A1H0HMH3-F1
#
_entry.id   AF-A0A1H0HMH3-F1
#
_cell.length_a   1.000
_cell.length_b   1.000
_cell.length_c   1.000
_cell.angle_alpha   90.00
_cell.angle_beta   90.00
_cell.angle_gamma   90.00
#
_symmetry.space_group_name_H-M   'P 1'
#
loop_
_entity.id
_entity.type
_entity.pdbx_description
1 polymer ?
#
loop_
_entity_poly.entity_id
_entity_poly.type
_entity_poly.pdbx_seq_one_letter_code
_entity_poly.pdbx_strand_id
1 'polypeptide(L)'
;MPEDPKPDTNAEKPTGGSSAARRTPGKGAGGRQATPAGKGLGGGKGAGKGAAKAGSRPAGKGGRTRPQQAVVAKPKPWGLIAAAVAVVVFAGAVIGYAVHAVNEKNENRITAADQIQGVQVFEYAAGQQHVTENVTYTENPPVGGPHDPYWADCTGTVYDIDIRHENAVHSLEHGAVWITYDPDVLSSDDVATLSSLVSDNGSYLLMSPYAGLATTSDLQSPISLESWNHRLAVDSVDDPRIQQYIDFFRRGTDADGTSLYPEVGASCENPDFAANPLPADASSEPVGNSDAPTTDSAAPGTASTEPTTEPTTEPSATTAP
;
A
#
# COMPACT_ATOMS: atom_id res chain seq x y z
N MET A 1 -37.83 23.99 -51.06
CA MET A 1 -38.70 24.21 -49.90
C MET A 1 -38.05 23.53 -48.71
N PRO A 2 -37.21 24.24 -47.96
CA PRO A 2 -36.57 23.74 -46.74
C PRO A 2 -37.34 24.22 -45.50
N GLU A 3 -37.60 23.38 -44.51
CA GLU A 3 -37.85 23.83 -43.13
C GLU A 3 -37.24 22.84 -42.12
N ASP A 4 -36.42 23.45 -41.26
CA ASP A 4 -35.59 23.00 -40.12
C ASP A 4 -36.42 22.36 -38.96
N PRO A 5 -35.82 21.66 -37.95
CA PRO A 5 -35.17 22.39 -36.86
C PRO A 5 -33.89 21.78 -36.25
N LYS A 6 -32.98 22.71 -35.93
CA LYS A 6 -31.83 22.61 -35.02
C LYS A 6 -32.25 22.23 -33.59
N PRO A 7 -31.37 21.62 -32.79
CA PRO A 7 -31.49 21.64 -31.34
C PRO A 7 -30.92 22.94 -30.74
N ASP A 8 -31.70 23.53 -29.84
CA ASP A 8 -31.41 24.76 -29.10
C ASP A 8 -30.24 24.61 -28.13
N THR A 9 -29.21 25.43 -28.33
CA THR A 9 -28.18 25.73 -27.33
C THR A 9 -28.72 26.78 -26.37
N ASN A 10 -29.14 26.38 -25.17
CA ASN A 10 -29.35 27.33 -24.06
C ASN A 10 -28.11 27.35 -23.18
N ALA A 11 -27.28 28.37 -23.44
CA ALA A 11 -26.24 28.82 -22.54
C ALA A 11 -26.85 29.77 -21.51
N GLU A 12 -26.94 29.32 -20.26
CA GLU A 12 -27.11 30.21 -19.11
C GLU A 12 -25.80 30.29 -18.32
N LYS A 13 -25.30 31.50 -18.20
CA LYS A 13 -24.30 31.93 -17.21
C LYS A 13 -24.99 32.96 -16.32
N PRO A 14 -24.79 32.92 -15.01
CA PRO A 14 -24.18 34.09 -14.34
C PRO A 14 -23.19 33.68 -13.23
N THR A 15 -21.97 34.24 -13.20
CA THR A 15 -21.45 35.22 -12.20
C THR A 15 -21.48 34.71 -10.74
N GLY A 16 -20.45 34.70 -9.90
CA GLY A 16 -19.11 35.28 -9.86
C GLY A 16 -18.65 35.31 -8.37
N GLY A 17 -17.33 35.25 -8.12
CA GLY A 17 -16.68 35.50 -6.80
C GLY A 17 -16.52 34.26 -5.91
N SER A 18 -15.36 33.90 -5.34
CA SER A 18 -14.26 34.73 -4.86
C SER A 18 -12.94 33.96 -4.90
N SER A 19 -11.92 34.58 -5.49
CA SER A 19 -10.54 34.09 -5.55
C SER A 19 -9.84 34.22 -4.20
N ALA A 20 -9.19 33.16 -3.73
CA ALA A 20 -8.14 33.24 -2.72
C ALA A 20 -6.88 32.57 -3.28
N ALA A 21 -5.93 33.41 -3.66
CA ALA A 21 -4.63 33.02 -4.19
C ALA A 21 -3.82 32.27 -3.12
N ARG A 22 -3.45 31.01 -3.40
CA ARG A 22 -2.46 30.27 -2.61
C ARG A 22 -1.12 30.34 -3.34
N ARG A 23 -0.18 31.04 -2.71
CA ARG A 23 1.21 31.21 -3.17
C ARG A 23 1.98 29.91 -2.93
N THR A 24 2.69 29.46 -3.94
CA THR A 24 3.86 28.57 -3.84
C THR A 24 5.07 29.38 -3.30
N PRO A 25 6.04 28.71 -2.65
CA PRO A 25 7.25 28.25 -3.35
C PRO A 25 7.63 26.82 -2.90
N GLY A 26 8.40 26.00 -3.61
CA GLY A 26 9.48 26.29 -4.54
C GLY A 26 10.76 25.58 -4.04
N LYS A 27 10.98 24.37 -4.57
CA LYS A 27 12.20 23.56 -4.74
C LYS A 27 13.56 24.19 -4.37
N GLY A 28 14.48 23.40 -3.79
CA GLY A 28 15.93 23.64 -3.96
C GLY A 28 16.91 23.00 -2.97
N ALA A 29 17.40 21.81 -3.32
CA ALA A 29 18.77 21.27 -3.20
C ALA A 29 19.80 21.83 -2.17
N GLY A 30 20.37 20.89 -1.39
CA GLY A 30 21.80 20.54 -1.37
C GLY A 30 22.86 21.51 -0.82
N GLY A 31 23.72 21.04 0.10
CA GLY A 31 25.04 21.65 0.34
C GLY A 31 25.64 21.40 1.72
N ARG A 32 26.82 20.77 1.76
CA ARG A 32 27.62 20.44 2.95
C ARG A 32 28.47 21.62 3.45
N GLN A 33 28.78 21.57 4.75
CA GLN A 33 30.03 21.98 5.45
C GLN A 33 30.48 23.46 5.46
N ALA A 34 30.65 24.02 6.68
CA ALA A 34 31.91 24.49 7.29
C ALA A 34 31.68 25.59 8.37
N THR A 35 32.47 25.54 9.45
CA THR A 35 32.65 26.53 10.55
C THR A 35 33.28 27.85 10.03
N PRO A 36 33.42 29.00 10.77
CA PRO A 36 33.67 29.14 12.22
C PRO A 36 33.13 30.41 12.98
N ALA A 37 33.42 30.42 14.30
CA ALA A 37 33.72 31.55 15.20
C ALA A 37 32.71 32.68 15.52
N GLY A 38 32.32 32.75 16.80
CA GLY A 38 32.81 33.80 17.72
C GLY A 38 31.96 35.04 18.02
N LYS A 39 31.42 35.12 19.25
CA LYS A 39 31.22 36.28 20.18
C LYS A 39 30.03 35.97 21.09
N GLY A 40 30.03 36.10 22.41
CA GLY A 40 31.00 36.56 23.40
C GLY A 40 30.24 36.68 24.72
N LEU A 41 30.70 36.00 25.77
CA LEU A 41 30.17 36.10 27.14
C LEU A 41 31.35 36.48 28.04
N GLY A 42 31.33 37.69 28.61
CA GLY A 42 32.08 38.07 29.80
C GLY A 42 31.05 38.28 30.91
N GLY A 43 31.19 37.78 32.13
CA GLY A 43 32.31 37.80 33.08
C GLY A 43 31.66 38.17 34.43
N GLY A 44 32.10 37.84 35.62
CA GLY A 44 33.16 36.99 36.16
C GLY A 44 32.91 37.00 37.68
N LYS A 45 32.95 35.85 38.34
CA LYS A 45 32.94 35.75 39.82
C LYS A 45 34.33 35.29 40.25
N GLY A 46 34.98 36.08 41.10
CA GLY A 46 36.29 35.78 41.64
C GLY A 46 36.38 36.09 43.14
N ALA A 47 37.23 35.29 43.79
CA ALA A 47 37.80 35.43 45.13
C ALA A 47 36.83 35.21 46.31
N GLY A 48 37.19 34.54 47.40
CA GLY A 48 38.49 34.05 47.88
C GLY A 48 38.39 34.04 49.40
N LYS A 49 38.55 32.87 50.04
CA LYS A 49 38.53 32.74 51.51
C LYS A 49 39.91 33.06 52.08
N GLY A 50 39.95 33.93 53.09
CA GLY A 50 41.13 34.22 53.91
C GLY A 50 40.72 34.74 55.29
N ALA A 51 41.33 34.18 56.32
CA ALA A 51 41.00 34.34 57.75
C ALA A 51 41.41 35.71 58.33
N ALA A 52 40.76 36.14 59.43
CA ALA A 52 41.43 36.42 60.72
C ALA A 52 40.53 37.16 61.75
N LYS A 53 40.71 36.72 63.00
CA LYS A 53 40.67 37.42 64.30
C LYS A 53 39.40 38.07 64.88
N ALA A 54 39.15 37.62 66.11
CA ALA A 54 38.33 38.24 67.14
C ALA A 54 38.93 39.56 67.68
N GLY A 55 38.04 40.46 68.10
CA GLY A 55 38.34 41.68 68.85
C GLY A 55 37.07 42.19 69.55
N SER A 56 37.23 42.61 70.81
CA SER A 56 36.21 42.74 71.86
C SER A 56 35.52 44.12 71.94
N ARG A 57 34.18 44.12 72.17
CA ARG A 57 33.31 45.00 73.04
C ARG A 57 33.39 46.56 72.94
N PRO A 58 32.43 47.36 73.49
CA PRO A 58 31.08 47.08 74.05
C PRO A 58 29.92 47.99 73.56
N ALA A 59 28.69 47.55 73.90
CA ALA A 59 27.47 48.29 74.26
C ALA A 59 27.10 49.64 73.61
N GLY A 60 26.01 49.62 72.83
CA GLY A 60 25.17 50.79 72.52
C GLY A 60 23.69 50.42 72.64
N LYS A 61 23.02 51.01 73.64
CA LYS A 61 21.60 50.83 73.97
C LYS A 61 20.78 51.74 73.06
N GLY A 62 19.95 51.17 72.17
CA GLY A 62 19.10 51.96 71.27
C GLY A 62 18.00 51.10 70.65
N GLY A 63 16.82 51.12 71.27
CA GLY A 63 15.66 50.38 70.80
C GLY A 63 15.10 50.94 69.49
N ARG A 64 14.85 50.03 68.55
CA ARG A 64 13.75 50.10 67.57
C ARG A 64 13.34 48.67 67.27
N THR A 65 12.23 48.24 67.86
CA THR A 65 11.56 46.99 67.51
C THR A 65 11.09 47.09 66.05
N ARG A 66 11.81 46.43 65.15
CA ARG A 66 11.36 46.18 63.78
C ARG A 66 10.17 45.20 63.88
N PRO A 67 8.97 45.53 63.37
CA PRO A 67 7.89 44.56 63.38
C PRO A 67 8.36 43.35 62.58
N GLN A 68 8.30 42.18 63.22
CA GLN A 68 8.53 40.90 62.54
C GLN A 68 7.44 40.82 61.47
N GLN A 69 7.80 41.01 60.20
CA GLN A 69 6.89 40.69 59.10
C GLN A 69 6.58 39.21 59.24
N ALA A 70 5.35 38.89 59.65
CA ALA A 70 4.87 37.52 59.68
C ALA A 70 5.07 36.96 58.28
N VAL A 71 5.99 36.00 58.15
CA VAL A 71 6.19 35.28 56.89
C VAL A 71 4.93 34.45 56.70
N VAL A 72 3.96 34.99 55.96
CA VAL A 72 2.75 34.26 55.59
C VAL A 72 3.21 33.06 54.76
N ALA A 73 3.14 31.87 55.35
CA ALA A 73 3.47 30.65 54.66
C ALA A 73 2.55 30.53 53.43
N LYS A 74 3.13 30.41 52.23
CA LYS A 74 2.35 30.22 51.01
C LYS A 74 1.60 28.89 51.10
N PRO A 75 0.28 28.83 50.84
CA PRO A 75 -0.47 27.59 50.88
C PRO A 75 0.07 26.62 49.83
N LYS A 76 0.24 25.34 50.19
CA LYS A 76 0.68 24.30 49.25
C LYS A 76 -0.38 24.12 48.15
N PRO A 77 0.01 24.02 46.87
CA PRO A 77 -0.92 23.97 45.74
C PRO A 77 -1.48 22.55 45.55
N TRP A 78 -2.19 22.03 46.54
CA TRP A 78 -2.75 20.67 46.51
C TRP A 78 -3.63 20.40 45.28
N GLY A 79 -4.33 21.42 44.76
CA GLY A 79 -5.11 21.29 43.52
C GLY A 79 -4.25 21.02 42.28
N LEU A 80 -3.08 21.66 42.15
CA LEU A 80 -2.15 21.40 41.03
C LEU A 80 -1.51 20.02 41.17
N ILE A 81 -1.21 19.59 42.39
CA ILE A 81 -0.67 18.24 42.64
C ILE A 81 -1.72 17.18 42.28
N ALA A 82 -2.97 17.35 42.72
CA ALA A 82 -4.06 16.44 42.39
C ALA A 82 -4.32 16.38 40.87
N ALA A 83 -4.32 17.54 40.19
CA ALA A 83 -4.45 17.60 38.74
C ALA A 83 -3.28 16.90 38.02
N ALA A 84 -2.04 17.12 38.46
CA ALA A 84 -0.87 16.46 37.89
C ALA A 84 -0.93 14.94 38.07
N VAL A 85 -1.34 14.45 39.26
CA VAL A 85 -1.52 13.02 39.51
C VAL A 85 -2.62 12.44 38.62
N ALA A 86 -3.76 13.13 38.48
CA ALA A 86 -4.84 12.69 37.60
C ALA A 86 -4.38 12.56 36.13
N VAL A 87 -3.60 13.52 35.63
CA VAL A 87 -3.01 13.46 34.29
C VAL A 87 -2.07 12.27 34.14
N VAL A 88 -1.20 12.01 35.12
CA VAL A 88 -0.27 10.88 35.08
C VAL A 88 -1.01 9.54 35.10
N VAL A 89 -2.04 9.41 35.94
CA VAL A 89 -2.87 8.19 35.99
C VAL A 89 -3.61 7.98 34.66
N PHE A 90 -4.20 9.04 34.11
CA PHE A 90 -4.87 8.97 32.81
C PHE A 90 -3.91 8.60 31.69
N ALA A 91 -2.74 9.22 31.63
CA ALA A 91 -1.69 8.88 30.66
C ALA A 91 -1.25 7.42 30.82
N GLY A 92 -1.04 6.95 32.05
CA GLY A 92 -0.70 5.56 32.33
C GLY A 92 -1.78 4.57 31.89
N ALA A 93 -3.06 4.91 32.09
CA ALA A 93 -4.18 4.08 31.64
C ALA A 93 -4.28 4.03 30.11
N VAL A 94 -4.13 5.17 29.42
CA VAL A 94 -4.15 5.23 27.95
C VAL A 94 -2.98 4.43 27.34
N ILE A 95 -1.77 4.61 27.86
CA ILE A 95 -0.59 3.86 27.40
C ILE A 95 -0.74 2.38 27.72
N GLY A 96 -1.19 2.03 28.92
CA GLY A 96 -1.42 0.64 29.32
C GLY A 96 -2.45 -0.07 28.44
N TYR A 97 -3.56 0.60 28.12
CA TYR A 97 -4.55 0.08 27.18
C TYR A 97 -3.99 -0.07 25.77
N ALA A 98 -3.23 0.92 25.27
CA ALA A 98 -2.60 0.83 23.96
C ALA A 98 -1.61 -0.34 23.87
N VAL A 99 -0.77 -0.55 24.89
CA VAL A 99 0.16 -1.70 24.95
C VAL A 99 -0.59 -3.02 24.99
N HIS A 100 -1.65 -3.13 25.79
CA HIS A 100 -2.46 -4.34 25.86
C HIS A 100 -3.12 -4.65 24.52
N ALA A 101 -3.73 -3.66 23.88
CA ALA A 101 -4.35 -3.80 22.57
C ALA A 101 -3.33 -4.18 21.47
N VAL A 102 -2.10 -3.67 21.52
CA VAL A 102 -1.02 -4.08 20.61
C VAL A 102 -0.56 -5.51 20.87
N ASN A 103 -0.42 -5.91 22.13
CA ASN A 103 0.01 -7.26 22.48
C ASN A 103 -1.01 -8.31 22.04
N GLU A 104 -2.32 -8.09 22.28
CA GLU A 104 -3.35 -9.02 21.81
C GLU A 104 -3.38 -9.14 20.28
N LYS A 105 -3.14 -8.03 19.57
CA LYS A 105 -3.01 -8.04 18.10
C LYS A 105 -1.78 -8.82 17.63
N ASN A 106 -0.67 -8.73 18.36
CA ASN A 106 0.55 -9.46 18.02
C ASN A 106 0.43 -10.96 18.28
N GLU A 107 -0.27 -11.37 19.34
CA GLU A 107 -0.49 -12.79 19.66
C GLU A 107 -1.35 -13.50 18.60
N ASN A 108 -2.26 -12.78 17.96
CA ASN A 108 -3.17 -13.31 16.93
C ASN A 108 -2.74 -12.96 15.50
N ARG A 109 -1.54 -12.42 15.30
CA ARG A 109 -1.07 -12.02 13.98
C ARG A 109 -0.74 -13.26 13.14
N ILE A 110 -1.26 -13.29 11.92
CA ILE A 110 -0.82 -14.23 10.89
C ILE A 110 0.61 -13.85 10.45
N THR A 111 1.52 -14.80 10.55
CA THR A 111 2.95 -14.67 10.25
C THR A 111 3.42 -15.61 9.14
N ALA A 112 2.59 -16.59 8.76
CA ALA A 112 2.84 -17.50 7.66
C ALA A 112 1.51 -17.87 6.97
N ALA A 113 1.59 -18.17 5.67
CA ALA A 113 0.44 -18.52 4.84
C ALA A 113 -0.32 -19.75 5.39
N ASP A 114 0.40 -20.74 5.91
CA ASP A 114 -0.15 -22.01 6.41
C ASP A 114 -0.99 -21.87 7.68
N GLN A 115 -0.92 -20.71 8.36
CA GLN A 115 -1.78 -20.39 9.49
C GLN A 115 -3.21 -20.02 9.04
N ILE A 116 -3.40 -19.67 7.77
CA ILE A 116 -4.72 -19.46 7.17
C ILE A 116 -5.15 -20.78 6.52
N GLN A 117 -6.10 -21.47 7.16
CA GLN A 117 -6.57 -22.76 6.67
C GLN A 117 -7.16 -22.65 5.25
N GLY A 118 -6.72 -23.54 4.35
CA GLY A 118 -7.26 -23.66 3.00
C GLY A 118 -6.57 -22.77 1.96
N VAL A 119 -5.52 -22.03 2.34
CA VAL A 119 -4.65 -21.37 1.36
C VAL A 119 -3.97 -22.42 0.49
N GLN A 120 -4.10 -22.24 -0.82
CA GLN A 120 -3.41 -22.98 -1.87
C GLN A 120 -2.16 -22.19 -2.28
N VAL A 121 -1.07 -22.91 -2.54
CA VAL A 121 0.22 -22.34 -2.94
C VAL A 121 0.61 -22.89 -4.31
N PHE A 122 1.14 -22.01 -5.16
CA PHE A 122 1.51 -22.27 -6.55
C PHE A 122 2.92 -21.78 -6.83
N GLU A 123 3.47 -22.17 -7.99
CA GLU A 123 4.87 -21.93 -8.34
C GLU A 123 4.98 -21.31 -9.74
N TYR A 124 4.76 -20.00 -9.81
CA TYR A 124 5.14 -19.18 -10.96
C TYR A 124 6.49 -18.50 -10.70
N ALA A 125 7.26 -18.33 -11.78
CA ALA A 125 8.53 -17.61 -11.74
C ALA A 125 8.35 -16.17 -11.23
N ALA A 126 9.44 -15.51 -10.83
CA ALA A 126 9.43 -14.06 -10.68
C ALA A 126 8.88 -13.43 -11.97
N GLY A 127 7.99 -12.43 -11.85
CA GLY A 127 7.10 -11.94 -12.91
C GLY A 127 7.78 -11.38 -14.17
N GLN A 128 7.32 -10.25 -14.71
CA GLN A 128 7.90 -9.62 -15.92
C GLN A 128 7.72 -10.41 -17.24
N GLN A 129 6.88 -11.44 -17.26
CA GLN A 129 6.50 -12.16 -18.47
C GLN A 129 5.36 -11.43 -19.19
N HIS A 130 5.58 -10.16 -19.54
CA HIS A 130 4.60 -9.32 -20.20
C HIS A 130 4.27 -9.85 -21.61
N VAL A 131 2.98 -10.09 -21.88
CA VAL A 131 2.41 -10.56 -23.15
C VAL A 131 1.17 -9.74 -23.49
N THR A 132 0.81 -9.65 -24.76
CA THR A 132 -0.41 -8.93 -25.19
C THR A 132 -1.49 -9.88 -25.73
N GLU A 133 -1.11 -11.12 -25.97
CA GLU A 133 -1.98 -12.22 -26.35
C GLU A 133 -2.79 -12.72 -25.15
N ASN A 134 -3.93 -13.35 -25.41
CA ASN A 134 -4.67 -14.04 -24.36
C ASN A 134 -3.90 -15.27 -23.87
N VAL A 135 -3.85 -15.44 -22.56
CA VAL A 135 -3.17 -16.50 -21.84
C VAL A 135 -4.19 -17.53 -21.39
N THR A 136 -3.91 -18.80 -21.68
CA THR A 136 -4.64 -19.90 -21.07
C THR A 136 -3.94 -20.28 -19.77
N TYR A 137 -4.53 -19.91 -18.64
CA TYR A 137 -4.02 -20.24 -17.31
C TYR A 137 -4.43 -21.65 -16.87
N THR A 138 -3.60 -22.23 -16.00
CA THR A 138 -3.90 -23.54 -15.38
C THR A 138 -4.97 -23.37 -14.30
N GLU A 139 -4.82 -22.35 -13.46
CA GLU A 139 -5.76 -22.00 -12.40
C GLU A 139 -6.84 -21.05 -12.90
N ASN A 140 -8.03 -21.23 -12.36
CA ASN A 140 -9.19 -20.42 -12.70
C ASN A 140 -9.93 -20.01 -11.40
N PRO A 141 -9.75 -18.76 -10.89
CA PRO A 141 -9.01 -17.64 -11.50
C PRO A 141 -7.48 -17.79 -11.40
N PRO A 142 -6.72 -17.07 -12.25
CA PRO A 142 -5.26 -17.13 -12.28
C PRO A 142 -4.59 -16.52 -11.04
N VAL A 143 -3.44 -17.08 -10.66
CA VAL A 143 -2.67 -16.67 -9.47
C VAL A 143 -1.26 -16.17 -9.81
N GLY A 144 -0.93 -16.03 -11.09
CA GLY A 144 0.42 -15.65 -11.56
C GLY A 144 0.67 -16.10 -13.00
N GLY A 145 1.89 -15.85 -13.48
CA GLY A 145 2.35 -16.26 -14.81
C GLY A 145 2.41 -15.11 -15.83
N PRO A 146 2.47 -15.40 -17.14
CA PRO A 146 2.44 -14.37 -18.18
C PRO A 146 1.19 -13.50 -18.07
N HIS A 147 1.33 -12.20 -18.29
CA HIS A 147 0.26 -11.24 -18.05
C HIS A 147 0.45 -9.96 -18.87
N ASP A 148 -0.52 -9.05 -18.85
CA ASP A 148 -0.58 -7.90 -19.74
C ASP A 148 0.39 -6.82 -19.26
N PRO A 149 1.09 -6.05 -20.12
CA PRO A 149 1.94 -4.95 -19.66
C PRO A 149 1.18 -3.79 -18.98
N TYR A 150 -0.13 -3.68 -19.16
CA TYR A 150 -1.00 -2.72 -18.49
C TYR A 150 -1.69 -3.39 -17.30
N TRP A 151 -1.55 -2.87 -16.08
CA TRP A 151 -2.20 -3.48 -14.90
C TRP A 151 -3.63 -2.97 -14.71
N ALA A 152 -4.49 -3.80 -14.11
CA ALA A 152 -5.78 -3.35 -13.63
C ALA A 152 -5.60 -2.44 -12.42
N ASP A 153 -6.38 -1.36 -12.33
CA ASP A 153 -6.38 -0.53 -11.12
C ASP A 153 -6.76 -1.37 -9.89
N CYS A 154 -5.97 -1.21 -8.84
CA CYS A 154 -6.13 -1.92 -7.58
C CYS A 154 -6.09 -0.98 -6.39
N THR A 155 -6.68 0.21 -6.55
CA THR A 155 -6.73 1.25 -5.51
C THR A 155 -7.89 1.08 -4.52
N GLY A 156 -8.49 -0.10 -4.44
CA GLY A 156 -9.80 -0.35 -3.83
C GLY A 156 -10.92 -0.39 -4.88
N THR A 157 -10.58 -0.77 -6.11
CA THR A 157 -11.49 -0.70 -7.25
C THR A 157 -12.39 -1.91 -7.33
N VAL A 158 -13.70 -1.64 -7.47
CA VAL A 158 -14.74 -2.65 -7.66
C VAL A 158 -15.21 -2.57 -9.11
N TYR A 159 -14.89 -3.59 -9.88
CA TYR A 159 -15.31 -3.72 -11.28
C TYR A 159 -16.67 -4.41 -11.34
N ASP A 160 -17.53 -3.92 -12.24
CA ASP A 160 -18.87 -4.46 -12.51
C ASP A 160 -18.88 -5.49 -13.66
N ILE A 161 -17.71 -5.74 -14.26
CA ILE A 161 -17.49 -6.73 -15.32
C ILE A 161 -16.37 -7.70 -14.92
N ASP A 162 -16.40 -8.91 -15.49
CA ASP A 162 -15.25 -9.81 -15.45
C ASP A 162 -14.15 -9.19 -16.33
N ILE A 163 -13.08 -8.73 -15.68
CA ILE A 163 -12.00 -8.01 -16.35
C ILE A 163 -11.04 -8.98 -17.02
N ARG A 164 -10.30 -8.52 -18.02
CA ARG A 164 -9.20 -9.27 -18.64
C ARG A 164 -8.22 -9.76 -17.58
N HIS A 165 -8.07 -11.08 -17.49
CA HIS A 165 -7.36 -11.74 -16.39
C HIS A 165 -5.87 -11.40 -16.40
N GLU A 166 -5.28 -11.20 -17.56
CA GLU A 166 -3.90 -10.77 -17.72
C GLU A 166 -3.65 -9.40 -17.07
N ASN A 167 -4.61 -8.47 -17.10
CA ASN A 167 -4.46 -7.18 -16.42
C ASN A 167 -4.58 -7.33 -14.89
N ALA A 168 -5.47 -8.23 -14.42
CA ALA A 168 -5.61 -8.55 -13.00
C ALA A 168 -4.35 -9.25 -12.44
N VAL A 169 -3.75 -10.18 -13.19
CA VAL A 169 -2.52 -10.88 -12.82
C VAL A 169 -1.35 -9.92 -12.67
N HIS A 170 -1.25 -8.90 -13.53
CA HIS A 170 -0.25 -7.84 -13.34
C HIS A 170 -0.44 -7.13 -11.99
N SER A 171 -1.67 -6.80 -11.60
CA SER A 171 -1.94 -6.24 -10.27
C SER A 171 -1.46 -7.17 -9.13
N LEU A 172 -1.54 -8.49 -9.32
CA LEU A 172 -0.97 -9.45 -8.37
C LEU A 172 0.56 -9.39 -8.33
N GLU A 173 1.23 -9.15 -9.48
CA GLU A 173 2.69 -8.92 -9.52
C GLU A 173 3.09 -7.72 -8.65
N HIS A 174 2.23 -6.69 -8.58
CA HIS A 174 2.43 -5.50 -7.74
C HIS A 174 2.09 -5.72 -6.27
N GLY A 175 1.62 -6.92 -5.90
CA GLY A 175 1.26 -7.28 -4.54
C GLY A 175 -0.18 -6.95 -4.16
N ALA A 176 -1.07 -6.81 -5.14
CA ALA A 176 -2.51 -6.73 -4.90
C ALA A 176 -3.08 -8.09 -4.47
N VAL A 177 -4.24 -8.02 -3.82
CA VAL A 177 -5.16 -9.15 -3.70
C VAL A 177 -6.34 -8.87 -4.64
N TRP A 178 -6.62 -9.79 -5.54
CA TRP A 178 -7.85 -9.78 -6.33
C TRP A 178 -8.90 -10.59 -5.57
N ILE A 179 -10.13 -10.09 -5.51
CA ILE A 179 -11.28 -10.82 -4.99
C ILE A 179 -12.22 -11.10 -6.14
N THR A 180 -12.42 -12.36 -6.46
CA THR A 180 -13.39 -12.82 -7.43
C THR A 180 -14.61 -13.42 -6.74
N TYR A 181 -15.76 -13.29 -7.38
CA TYR A 181 -17.01 -13.83 -6.86
C TYR A 181 -17.90 -14.34 -7.98
N ASP A 182 -18.69 -15.37 -7.70
CA ASP A 182 -19.69 -15.88 -8.63
C ASP A 182 -20.98 -15.03 -8.58
N PRO A 183 -21.26 -14.19 -9.60
CA PRO A 183 -22.43 -13.31 -9.58
C PRO A 183 -23.76 -14.07 -9.66
N ASP A 184 -23.76 -15.34 -10.09
CA ASP A 184 -24.96 -16.16 -10.19
C ASP A 184 -25.28 -16.90 -8.88
N VAL A 185 -24.33 -16.92 -7.93
CA VAL A 185 -24.47 -17.61 -6.64
C VAL A 185 -24.61 -16.63 -5.47
N LEU A 186 -23.83 -15.54 -5.44
CA LEU A 186 -23.91 -14.57 -4.35
C LEU A 186 -25.19 -13.73 -4.42
N SER A 187 -25.72 -13.38 -3.26
CA SER A 187 -26.77 -12.36 -3.17
C SER A 187 -26.19 -10.97 -3.39
N SER A 188 -27.05 -9.99 -3.74
CA SER A 188 -26.64 -8.59 -3.87
C SER A 188 -26.06 -8.02 -2.58
N ASP A 189 -26.55 -8.47 -1.41
CA ASP A 189 -26.09 -8.01 -0.10
C ASP A 189 -24.69 -8.55 0.21
N ASP A 190 -24.40 -9.78 -0.20
CA ASP A 190 -23.07 -10.38 -0.07
C ASP A 190 -22.06 -9.67 -0.99
N VAL A 191 -22.45 -9.40 -2.25
CA VAL A 191 -21.61 -8.62 -3.19
C VAL A 191 -21.36 -7.21 -2.64
N ALA A 192 -22.36 -6.56 -2.05
CA ALA A 192 -22.21 -5.25 -1.41
C ALA A 192 -21.27 -5.29 -0.19
N THR A 193 -21.26 -6.40 0.56
CA THR A 193 -20.35 -6.62 1.68
C THR A 193 -18.91 -6.70 1.21
N LEU A 194 -18.63 -7.50 0.17
CA LEU A 194 -17.29 -7.58 -0.43
C LEU A 194 -16.87 -6.26 -1.08
N SER A 195 -17.79 -5.57 -1.75
CA SER A 195 -17.53 -4.26 -2.37
C SER A 195 -17.15 -3.20 -1.33
N SER A 196 -17.83 -3.19 -0.18
CA SER A 196 -17.50 -2.31 0.94
C SER A 196 -16.14 -2.66 1.53
N LEU A 197 -15.85 -3.96 1.72
CA LEU A 197 -14.55 -4.44 2.19
C LEU A 197 -13.41 -3.93 1.29
N VAL A 198 -13.57 -4.02 -0.04
CA VAL A 198 -12.57 -3.56 -1.01
C VAL A 198 -12.38 -2.04 -0.96
N SER A 199 -13.49 -1.30 -1.00
CA SER A 199 -13.47 0.16 -1.00
C SER A 199 -12.90 0.74 0.31
N ASP A 200 -13.22 0.12 1.45
CA ASP A 200 -12.79 0.57 2.78
C ASP A 200 -11.31 0.23 3.06
N ASN A 201 -10.81 -0.90 2.55
CA ASN A 201 -9.40 -1.29 2.68
C ASN A 201 -8.49 -0.52 1.70
N GLY A 202 -9.02 -0.14 0.54
CA GLY A 202 -8.34 0.70 -0.44
C GLY A 202 -7.19 -0.01 -1.17
N SER A 203 -6.09 0.71 -1.37
CA SER A 203 -4.98 0.32 -2.24
C SER A 203 -4.42 -1.09 -2.03
N TYR A 204 -4.02 -1.72 -3.14
CA TYR A 204 -3.59 -3.12 -3.33
C TYR A 204 -4.72 -4.13 -3.09
N LEU A 205 -5.93 -3.74 -3.47
CA LEU A 205 -7.13 -4.58 -3.42
C LEU A 205 -8.02 -4.21 -4.61
N LEU A 206 -8.58 -5.22 -5.25
CA LEU A 206 -9.52 -5.08 -6.35
C LEU A 206 -10.55 -6.20 -6.30
N MET A 207 -11.71 -6.00 -6.90
CA MET A 207 -12.77 -7.00 -6.97
C MET A 207 -13.44 -7.00 -8.35
N SER A 208 -13.77 -8.17 -8.88
CA SER A 208 -14.59 -8.32 -10.09
C SER A 208 -15.46 -9.57 -10.03
N PRO A 209 -16.61 -9.60 -10.73
CA PRO A 209 -17.33 -10.85 -10.93
C PRO A 209 -16.49 -11.83 -11.75
N TYR A 210 -16.73 -13.12 -11.53
CA TYR A 210 -16.15 -14.22 -12.27
C TYR A 210 -17.24 -15.26 -12.50
N ALA A 211 -17.85 -15.25 -13.69
CA ALA A 211 -19.03 -16.07 -13.97
C ALA A 211 -18.68 -17.57 -13.93
N GLY A 212 -19.48 -18.34 -13.18
CA GLY A 212 -19.27 -19.78 -13.03
C GLY A 212 -18.09 -20.17 -12.11
N LEU A 213 -17.54 -19.23 -11.34
CA LEU A 213 -16.48 -19.47 -10.36
C LEU A 213 -16.79 -20.65 -9.43
N ALA A 214 -18.02 -20.78 -8.93
CA ALA A 214 -18.40 -21.87 -8.03
C ALA A 214 -18.42 -23.26 -8.72
N THR A 215 -18.22 -23.30 -10.03
CA THR A 215 -18.29 -24.50 -10.88
C THR A 215 -17.00 -24.78 -11.63
N THR A 216 -15.93 -24.02 -11.38
CA THR A 216 -14.63 -24.31 -12.00
C THR A 216 -14.12 -25.67 -11.51
N SER A 217 -13.24 -26.29 -12.30
CA SER A 217 -12.76 -27.64 -11.95
C SER A 217 -11.87 -27.66 -10.70
N ASP A 218 -11.27 -26.52 -10.37
CA ASP A 218 -10.31 -26.34 -9.29
C ASP A 218 -10.88 -25.62 -8.07
N LEU A 219 -12.08 -25.02 -8.18
CA LEU A 219 -12.79 -24.38 -7.07
C LEU A 219 -14.27 -24.77 -7.03
N GLN A 220 -14.80 -24.97 -5.83
CA GLN A 220 -16.22 -25.25 -5.59
C GLN A 220 -16.86 -24.23 -4.65
N SER A 221 -16.28 -23.03 -4.63
CA SER A 221 -16.64 -21.96 -3.70
C SER A 221 -17.01 -20.70 -4.49
N PRO A 222 -18.04 -19.96 -4.03
CA PRO A 222 -18.53 -18.77 -4.70
C PRO A 222 -17.61 -17.55 -4.57
N ILE A 223 -16.60 -17.58 -3.70
CA ILE A 223 -15.67 -16.47 -3.47
C ILE A 223 -14.24 -17.01 -3.52
N SER A 224 -13.37 -16.32 -4.25
CA SER A 224 -11.93 -16.59 -4.25
C SER A 224 -11.12 -15.30 -4.10
N LEU A 225 -9.95 -15.44 -3.48
CA LEU A 225 -8.99 -14.36 -3.26
C LEU A 225 -7.66 -14.82 -3.83
N GLU A 226 -7.13 -14.09 -4.79
CA GLU A 226 -5.89 -14.38 -5.48
C GLU A 226 -4.82 -13.36 -5.09
N SER A 227 -3.61 -13.84 -4.84
CA SER A 227 -2.39 -13.04 -4.83
C SER A 227 -1.31 -13.83 -5.56
N TRP A 228 -0.17 -13.21 -5.90
CA TRP A 228 0.87 -13.93 -6.62
C TRP A 228 1.23 -15.24 -5.92
N ASN A 229 1.14 -16.36 -6.65
CA ASN A 229 1.37 -17.73 -6.17
C ASN A 229 0.45 -18.24 -5.05
N HIS A 230 -0.63 -17.54 -4.71
CA HIS A 230 -1.49 -17.95 -3.59
C HIS A 230 -2.97 -17.73 -3.91
N ARG A 231 -3.80 -18.61 -3.34
CA ARG A 231 -5.25 -18.49 -3.44
C ARG A 231 -5.94 -18.95 -2.17
N LEU A 232 -7.01 -18.28 -1.80
CA LEU A 232 -7.97 -18.75 -0.80
C LEU A 232 -9.36 -18.81 -1.42
N ALA A 233 -10.10 -19.88 -1.14
CA ALA A 233 -11.49 -20.02 -1.55
C ALA A 233 -12.38 -20.21 -0.33
N VAL A 234 -13.52 -19.51 -0.30
CA VAL A 234 -14.44 -19.48 0.84
C VAL A 234 -15.90 -19.47 0.39
N ASP A 235 -16.78 -19.98 1.24
CA ASP A 235 -18.20 -20.15 0.91
C ASP A 235 -19.09 -18.99 1.39
N SER A 236 -18.55 -18.07 2.18
CA SER A 236 -19.30 -16.98 2.79
C SER A 236 -18.48 -15.71 2.93
N VAL A 237 -19.12 -14.56 2.77
CA VAL A 237 -18.55 -13.22 2.99
C VAL A 237 -18.23 -12.95 4.47
N ASP A 238 -18.79 -13.73 5.38
CA ASP A 238 -18.52 -13.66 6.82
C ASP A 238 -17.28 -14.48 7.24
N ASP A 239 -16.62 -15.18 6.30
CA ASP A 239 -15.47 -16.01 6.62
C ASP A 239 -14.30 -15.15 7.12
N PRO A 240 -13.83 -15.33 8.37
CA PRO A 240 -12.77 -14.48 8.93
C PRO A 240 -11.44 -14.62 8.17
N ARG A 241 -11.26 -15.69 7.40
CA ARG A 241 -10.07 -15.91 6.58
C ARG A 241 -9.94 -14.88 5.46
N ILE A 242 -11.04 -14.25 5.01
CA ILE A 242 -11.00 -13.17 4.02
C ILE A 242 -10.10 -12.03 4.53
N GLN A 243 -10.39 -11.50 5.72
CA GLN A 243 -9.59 -10.41 6.28
C GLN A 243 -8.17 -10.88 6.62
N GLN A 244 -8.01 -12.10 7.14
CA GLN A 244 -6.68 -12.66 7.42
C GLN A 244 -5.81 -12.75 6.15
N TYR A 245 -6.41 -13.15 5.03
CA TYR A 245 -5.74 -13.26 3.75
C TYR A 245 -5.32 -11.89 3.23
N ILE A 246 -6.24 -10.93 3.24
CA ILE A 246 -5.95 -9.53 2.83
C ILE A 246 -4.84 -8.95 3.71
N ASP A 247 -4.89 -9.14 5.03
CA ASP A 247 -3.89 -8.61 5.95
C ASP A 247 -2.49 -9.22 5.74
N PHE A 248 -2.43 -10.50 5.36
CA PHE A 248 -1.17 -11.22 5.19
C PHE A 248 -0.57 -11.06 3.79
N PHE A 249 -1.36 -11.20 2.73
CA PHE A 249 -0.86 -11.26 1.35
C PHE A 249 -0.78 -9.91 0.64
N ARG A 250 -1.59 -8.91 1.04
CA ARG A 250 -1.56 -7.58 0.43
C ARG A 250 -0.22 -6.90 0.69
N ARG A 251 0.60 -6.77 -0.36
CA ARG A 251 2.02 -6.40 -0.27
C ARG A 251 2.76 -7.21 0.81
N GLY A 252 2.41 -8.48 0.91
CA GLY A 252 2.85 -9.37 1.97
C GLY A 252 4.33 -9.73 1.89
N THR A 253 4.88 -10.10 3.04
CA THR A 253 6.21 -10.69 3.17
C THR A 253 6.12 -11.91 4.07
N ASP A 254 6.89 -12.95 3.76
CA ASP A 254 7.03 -14.11 4.64
C ASP A 254 7.83 -13.76 5.91
N ALA A 255 7.90 -14.69 6.85
CA ALA A 255 8.54 -14.54 8.16
C ALA A 255 10.04 -14.18 8.07
N ASP A 256 10.72 -14.59 6.99
CA ASP A 256 12.12 -14.27 6.73
C ASP A 256 12.34 -12.91 6.03
N GLY A 257 11.25 -12.20 5.71
CA GLY A 257 11.25 -10.92 5.01
C GLY A 257 11.25 -11.03 3.48
N THR A 258 11.19 -12.25 2.93
CA THR A 258 11.01 -12.46 1.49
C THR A 258 9.64 -11.94 1.06
N SER A 259 9.59 -11.20 -0.04
CA SER A 259 8.31 -10.68 -0.57
C SER A 259 7.49 -11.80 -1.19
N LEU A 260 6.18 -11.79 -0.95
CA LEU A 260 5.25 -12.78 -1.48
C LEU A 260 4.77 -12.45 -2.91
N TYR A 261 5.34 -11.40 -3.50
CA TYR A 261 5.03 -10.89 -4.83
C TYR A 261 6.32 -10.36 -5.50
N PRO A 262 6.42 -10.36 -6.84
CA PRO A 262 7.68 -10.06 -7.52
C PRO A 262 8.08 -8.57 -7.53
N GLU A 263 7.15 -7.62 -7.71
CA GLU A 263 7.50 -6.22 -7.97
C GLU A 263 7.27 -5.29 -6.77
N VAL A 264 8.19 -5.38 -5.81
CA VAL A 264 8.14 -4.58 -4.57
C VAL A 264 8.25 -3.08 -4.87
N GLY A 265 7.19 -2.35 -4.52
CA GLY A 265 7.13 -0.89 -4.65
C GLY A 265 6.50 -0.38 -5.94
N ALA A 266 6.02 -1.27 -6.81
CA ALA A 266 5.23 -0.92 -7.99
C ALA A 266 3.91 -0.24 -7.60
N SER A 267 3.39 0.59 -8.49
CA SER A 267 2.13 1.32 -8.28
C SER A 267 0.93 0.40 -8.50
N CYS A 268 -0.13 0.57 -7.71
CA CYS A 268 -1.43 -0.05 -7.99
C CYS A 268 -2.39 0.86 -8.77
N GLU A 269 -2.01 2.12 -8.99
CA GLU A 269 -2.89 3.15 -9.55
C GLU A 269 -2.84 3.16 -11.08
N ASN A 270 -3.98 2.86 -11.69
CA ASN A 270 -4.23 2.96 -13.13
C ASN A 270 -5.64 3.53 -13.41
N PRO A 271 -5.86 4.84 -13.21
CA PRO A 271 -7.19 5.44 -13.31
C PRO A 271 -7.82 5.32 -14.71
N ASP A 272 -7.01 5.20 -15.76
CA ASP A 272 -7.50 5.01 -17.12
C ASP A 272 -8.12 3.62 -17.31
N PHE A 273 -7.53 2.58 -16.68
CA PHE A 273 -8.11 1.23 -16.66
C PHE A 273 -9.35 1.18 -15.77
N ALA A 274 -9.34 1.83 -14.60
CA ALA A 274 -10.53 1.94 -13.76
C ALA A 274 -11.72 2.57 -14.52
N ALA A 275 -11.44 3.57 -15.37
CA ALA A 275 -12.46 4.23 -16.17
C ALA A 275 -12.90 3.43 -17.40
N ASN A 276 -12.04 2.58 -17.95
CA ASN A 276 -12.28 1.81 -19.17
C ASN A 276 -11.76 0.37 -19.01
N PRO A 277 -12.35 -0.45 -18.13
CA PRO A 277 -11.87 -1.80 -17.90
C PRO A 277 -12.08 -2.67 -19.14
N LEU A 278 -11.11 -3.53 -19.45
CA LEU A 278 -11.21 -4.50 -20.53
C LEU A 278 -11.96 -5.75 -20.04
N PRO A 279 -12.99 -6.24 -20.76
CA PRO A 279 -13.62 -7.53 -20.46
C PRO A 279 -12.69 -8.74 -20.59
N ALA A 280 -13.01 -9.84 -19.91
CA ALA A 280 -12.24 -11.08 -19.88
C ALA A 280 -11.83 -11.63 -21.27
N ASP A 281 -12.69 -11.49 -22.27
CA ASP A 281 -12.49 -11.98 -23.64
C ASP A 281 -11.89 -10.94 -24.60
N ALA A 282 -11.66 -9.71 -24.13
CA ALA A 282 -11.08 -8.64 -24.95
C ALA A 282 -9.64 -8.94 -25.32
N SER A 283 -9.16 -8.34 -26.41
CA SER A 283 -7.72 -8.28 -26.74
C SER A 283 -7.03 -7.19 -25.90
N SER A 284 -5.70 -7.26 -25.78
CA SER A 284 -4.91 -6.22 -25.11
C SER A 284 -5.06 -4.89 -25.82
N GLU A 285 -5.23 -3.82 -25.04
CA GLU A 285 -5.30 -2.43 -25.49
C GLU A 285 -4.45 -1.57 -24.54
N PRO A 286 -3.83 -0.48 -25.03
CA PRO A 286 -2.97 0.37 -24.22
C PRO A 286 -3.77 1.28 -23.29
N VAL A 287 -4.40 0.69 -22.27
CA VAL A 287 -5.25 1.39 -21.31
C VAL A 287 -4.42 1.78 -20.08
N GLY A 288 -3.98 3.04 -20.09
CA GLY A 288 -3.29 3.66 -18.97
C GLY A 288 -1.80 3.37 -18.90
N ASN A 289 -1.28 3.25 -17.68
CA ASN A 289 0.15 3.07 -17.45
C ASN A 289 0.59 1.63 -17.75
N SER A 290 1.83 1.49 -18.20
CA SER A 290 2.47 0.19 -18.46
C SER A 290 3.89 0.20 -17.90
N ASP A 291 4.28 -0.92 -17.29
CA ASP A 291 5.63 -1.13 -16.76
C ASP A 291 6.53 -1.94 -17.72
N ALA A 292 6.01 -2.32 -18.89
CA ALA A 292 6.83 -2.85 -19.97
C ALA A 292 7.72 -1.75 -20.60
N PRO A 293 8.98 -2.08 -20.94
CA PRO A 293 9.84 -1.16 -21.67
C PRO A 293 9.20 -0.83 -23.03
N THR A 294 8.80 0.43 -23.21
CA THR A 294 8.36 0.93 -24.52
C THR A 294 9.52 0.81 -25.49
N THR A 295 9.48 -0.16 -26.39
CA THR A 295 10.48 -0.29 -27.46
C THR A 295 10.22 0.76 -28.54
N ASP A 296 10.50 2.03 -28.24
CA ASP A 296 10.79 3.02 -29.27
C ASP A 296 12.22 2.79 -29.80
N SER A 297 12.43 1.63 -30.41
CA SER A 297 13.56 1.33 -31.31
C SER A 297 13.33 -0.02 -31.98
N ALA A 298 12.76 0.04 -33.18
CA ALA A 298 12.89 -1.05 -34.14
C ALA A 298 14.38 -1.28 -34.44
N ALA A 299 14.97 -2.30 -33.83
CA ALA A 299 16.23 -2.86 -34.29
C ALA A 299 15.90 -3.89 -35.40
N PRO A 300 16.56 -3.83 -36.57
CA PRO A 300 16.28 -4.74 -37.67
C PRO A 300 16.71 -6.17 -37.30
N GLY A 301 15.80 -7.12 -37.53
CA GLY A 301 15.96 -8.53 -37.16
C GLY A 301 17.24 -9.14 -37.70
N THR A 302 17.97 -9.83 -36.83
CA THR A 302 18.99 -10.79 -37.22
C THR A 302 18.31 -12.04 -37.74
N ALA A 303 18.36 -12.24 -39.06
CA ALA A 303 17.97 -13.48 -39.71
C ALA A 303 18.80 -14.64 -39.14
N SER A 304 18.10 -15.68 -38.66
CA SER A 304 18.69 -16.94 -38.22
C SER A 304 18.99 -17.79 -39.46
N THR A 305 20.24 -18.17 -39.65
CA THR A 305 20.71 -19.04 -40.73
C THR A 305 20.38 -20.50 -40.38
N GLU A 306 19.50 -21.15 -41.15
CA GLU A 306 19.28 -22.61 -41.08
C GLU A 306 20.55 -23.38 -41.53
N PRO A 307 20.82 -24.57 -40.96
CA PRO A 307 21.86 -25.45 -41.47
C PRO A 307 21.34 -26.33 -42.62
N THR A 308 22.00 -26.25 -43.77
CA THR A 308 21.80 -27.12 -44.93
C THR A 308 22.18 -28.57 -44.62
N THR A 309 21.24 -29.50 -44.75
CA THR A 309 21.46 -30.95 -44.78
C THR A 309 21.89 -31.41 -46.18
N GLU A 310 23.09 -31.99 -46.31
CA GLU A 310 23.53 -32.69 -47.53
C GLU A 310 22.92 -34.12 -47.59
N PRO A 311 22.53 -34.63 -48.77
CA PRO A 311 22.08 -36.01 -48.92
C PRO A 311 23.24 -36.97 -49.25
N THR A 312 23.43 -37.98 -48.41
CA THR A 312 24.29 -39.14 -48.65
C THR A 312 23.73 -39.98 -49.81
N THR A 313 24.55 -40.21 -50.84
CA THR A 313 24.22 -41.04 -52.00
C THR A 313 24.77 -42.46 -51.82
N GLU A 314 23.91 -43.47 -51.81
CA GLU A 314 24.28 -44.90 -51.96
C GLU A 314 24.63 -45.24 -53.41
N PRO A 315 25.64 -46.08 -53.68
CA PRO A 315 25.81 -46.70 -54.99
C PRO A 315 25.14 -48.09 -55.05
N SER A 316 24.16 -48.21 -55.95
CA SER A 316 23.54 -49.47 -56.38
C SER A 316 24.49 -50.30 -57.25
N ALA A 317 24.39 -51.62 -57.09
CA ALA A 317 25.14 -52.66 -57.78
C ALA A 317 24.88 -52.73 -59.30
N THR A 318 25.88 -53.22 -60.05
CA THR A 318 25.76 -53.66 -61.45
C THR A 318 26.37 -55.04 -61.61
N THR A 319 25.68 -55.88 -62.38
CA THR A 319 25.84 -57.32 -62.57
C THR A 319 26.59 -57.67 -63.87
N ALA A 320 27.28 -58.84 -63.85
CA ALA A 320 27.60 -59.78 -64.94
C ALA A 320 28.73 -59.45 -65.94
N PRO A 321 29.27 -60.47 -66.67
CA PRO A 321 28.87 -61.89 -66.76
C PRO A 321 29.73 -62.90 -66.00
#